data_AF-A0A0F0GYD7-F1
#
_entry.id   AF-A0A0F0GYD7-F1
#
_cell.length_a   1.000
_cell.length_b   1.000
_cell.length_c   1.000
_cell.angle_alpha   90.00
_cell.angle_beta   90.00
_cell.angle_gamma   90.00
#
_symmetry.space_group_name_H-M   'P 1'
#
loop_
_entity.id
_entity.type
_entity.pdbx_description
1 polymer ?
#
loop_
_entity_poly.entity_id
_entity_poly.type
_entity_poly.pdbx_seq_one_letter_code
_entity_poly.pdbx_strand_id
1 'polypeptide(L)'
;LGEYGLLGFDRHTGTIEQGEKLKFFEHLGYHARAKKITTMLWDNGQHFGRTSFQWQDPELFAQIRSSWTTRSGSAYSDQIFSARSSAITAKTINLNLNGTSFLGLWHGDKALVRGRDYAVDGNELTLTAGTVTRLSGSREYGTNAVLTARFSRGVPWKFYVLTYDTPVLSNSSGTTTSFAIPTTFRGDQLATMEAKYDDGANAGPQDWTSFKEFDRTFAPDYSSGATLLRAEFFSAVRDNARVTLTFHYWSGTKVTYYVTKSGSTVTGAIA
;
A
#
# COMPACT_ATOMS: atom_id res chain seq x y z
N LEU A 1 -3.57 22.02 -17.07
CA LEU A 1 -3.22 21.59 -15.71
C LEU A 1 -1.70 21.69 -15.57
N GLY A 2 -1.23 22.83 -15.05
CA GLY A 2 0.20 23.20 -15.05
C GLY A 2 1.06 22.37 -14.08
N GLU A 3 0.44 21.83 -13.03
CA GLU A 3 1.05 20.87 -12.12
C GLU A 3 0.02 19.80 -11.77
N TYR A 4 0.44 18.54 -11.74
CA TYR A 4 -0.33 17.47 -11.13
C TYR A 4 0.59 16.41 -10.54
N GLY A 5 0.08 15.76 -9.50
CA GLY A 5 0.74 14.74 -8.70
C GLY A 5 -0.16 14.37 -7.52
N LEU A 6 0.41 13.70 -6.52
CA LEU A 6 -0.25 13.45 -5.24
C LEU A 6 0.54 14.20 -4.17
N LEU A 7 -0.13 15.01 -3.35
CA LEU A 7 0.54 15.91 -2.39
C LEU A 7 1.48 15.17 -1.42
N GLY A 8 1.15 13.93 -1.07
CA GLY A 8 2.02 13.07 -0.24
C GLY A 8 3.40 12.77 -0.86
N PHE A 9 3.60 13.03 -2.15
CA PHE A 9 4.89 12.83 -2.84
C PHE A 9 5.97 13.81 -2.38
N ASP A 10 5.59 14.97 -1.82
CA ASP A 10 6.55 15.91 -1.19
C ASP A 10 7.28 15.28 0.01
N ARG A 11 6.71 14.20 0.58
CA ARG A 11 7.38 13.34 1.56
C ARG A 11 8.25 12.30 0.84
N HIS A 12 7.59 11.41 0.10
CA HIS A 12 8.18 10.44 -0.83
C HIS A 12 7.03 9.73 -1.58
N THR A 13 7.33 9.05 -2.71
CA THR A 13 6.30 8.37 -3.53
C THR A 13 5.64 7.16 -2.87
N GLY A 14 6.23 6.66 -1.78
CA GLY A 14 5.75 5.50 -1.01
C GLY A 14 4.73 5.84 0.08
N THR A 15 4.30 7.10 0.21
CA THR A 15 3.19 7.48 1.09
C THR A 15 1.83 7.03 0.56
N ILE A 16 1.77 6.66 -0.72
CA ILE A 16 0.57 6.15 -1.40
C ILE A 16 0.89 4.73 -1.87
N GLU A 17 -0.01 3.80 -1.57
CA GLU A 17 0.07 2.41 -2.02
C GLU A 17 0.17 2.33 -3.55
N GLN A 18 0.96 1.39 -4.07
CA GLN A 18 1.32 1.32 -5.49
C GLN A 18 0.10 1.17 -6.39
N GLY A 19 -0.75 0.17 -6.15
CA GLY A 19 -1.98 -0.04 -6.91
C GLY A 19 -2.91 1.18 -6.87
N GLU A 20 -3.12 1.78 -5.69
CA GLU A 20 -3.95 2.98 -5.54
C GLU A 20 -3.38 4.19 -6.30
N LYS A 21 -2.06 4.40 -6.22
CA LYS A 21 -1.33 5.41 -6.99
C LYS A 21 -1.54 5.21 -8.49
N LEU A 22 -1.35 4.00 -9.01
CA LEU A 22 -1.50 3.70 -10.43
C LEU A 22 -2.94 3.96 -10.91
N LYS A 23 -3.94 3.56 -10.11
CA LYS A 23 -5.36 3.84 -10.41
C LYS A 23 -5.66 5.34 -10.45
N PHE A 24 -5.10 6.13 -9.52
CA PHE A 24 -5.27 7.59 -9.54
C PHE A 24 -4.75 8.20 -10.85
N PHE A 25 -3.53 7.84 -11.28
CA PHE A 25 -2.94 8.37 -12.50
C PHE A 25 -3.64 7.87 -13.78
N GLU A 26 -4.16 6.63 -13.79
CA GLU A 26 -5.04 6.14 -14.86
C GLU A 26 -6.29 7.01 -15.00
N HIS A 27 -6.98 7.23 -13.88
CA HIS A 27 -8.26 7.93 -13.84
C HIS A 27 -8.10 9.41 -14.22
N LEU A 28 -7.10 10.09 -13.63
CA LEU A 28 -6.78 11.49 -13.93
C LEU A 28 -6.40 11.64 -15.41
N GLY A 29 -5.52 10.78 -15.93
CA GLY A 29 -5.07 10.85 -17.31
C GLY A 29 -6.20 10.60 -18.31
N TYR A 30 -7.07 9.63 -18.04
CA TYR A 30 -8.28 9.40 -18.85
C TYR A 30 -9.16 10.65 -18.93
N HIS A 31 -9.50 11.26 -17.78
CA HIS A 31 -10.39 12.40 -17.75
C HIS A 31 -9.75 13.67 -18.33
N ALA A 32 -8.46 13.89 -18.11
CA ALA A 32 -7.73 15.00 -18.73
C ALA A 32 -7.74 14.87 -20.26
N ARG A 33 -7.43 13.68 -20.79
CA ARG A 33 -7.49 13.40 -22.23
C ARG A 33 -8.90 13.61 -22.79
N ALA A 34 -9.92 13.02 -22.16
CA ALA A 34 -11.31 13.13 -22.61
C ALA A 34 -11.81 14.58 -22.64
N LYS A 35 -11.34 15.41 -21.70
CA LYS A 35 -11.71 16.84 -21.60
C LYS A 35 -10.73 17.77 -22.33
N LYS A 36 -9.77 17.24 -23.10
CA LYS A 36 -8.75 18.01 -23.84
C LYS A 36 -7.94 18.96 -22.94
N ILE A 37 -7.65 18.54 -21.71
CA ILE A 37 -6.83 19.29 -20.77
C ILE A 37 -5.37 18.84 -20.92
N THR A 38 -4.50 19.74 -21.37
CA THR A 38 -3.05 19.51 -21.35
C THR A 38 -2.55 19.40 -19.90
N THR A 39 -1.78 18.34 -19.60
CA THR A 39 -1.24 18.06 -18.27
C THR A 39 0.28 18.16 -18.26
N MET A 40 0.86 18.72 -17.20
CA MET A 40 2.31 18.81 -16.98
C MET A 40 2.63 18.19 -15.62
N LEU A 41 3.35 17.05 -15.61
CA LEU A 41 3.65 16.31 -14.39
C LEU A 41 4.57 17.15 -13.51
N TRP A 42 4.22 17.30 -12.23
CA TRP A 42 5.14 17.88 -11.26
C TRP A 42 6.26 16.87 -10.96
N ASP A 43 7.48 17.18 -11.38
CA ASP A 43 8.66 16.36 -11.11
C ASP A 43 9.76 17.19 -10.44
N ASN A 44 9.75 17.19 -9.11
CA ASN A 44 10.77 17.85 -8.28
C ASN A 44 12.14 17.13 -8.32
N GLY A 45 12.29 16.07 -9.13
CA GLY A 45 13.47 15.20 -9.22
C GLY A 45 13.25 13.79 -8.68
N GLN A 46 12.10 13.53 -8.05
CA GLN A 46 11.76 12.22 -7.49
C GLN A 46 11.24 11.20 -8.53
N HIS A 47 10.80 11.63 -9.71
CA HIS A 47 10.27 10.72 -10.74
C HIS A 47 11.33 10.36 -11.77
N PHE A 48 11.89 11.35 -12.48
CA PHE A 48 12.95 11.12 -13.45
C PHE A 48 14.33 11.41 -12.85
N GLY A 49 15.18 10.39 -12.81
CA GLY A 49 16.55 10.53 -12.35
C GLY A 49 17.35 11.46 -13.26
N ARG A 50 17.70 12.64 -12.75
CA ARG A 50 18.37 13.70 -13.53
C ARG A 50 19.83 13.40 -13.89
N THR A 51 20.41 12.36 -13.30
CA THR A 51 21.77 11.88 -13.58
C THR A 51 21.77 10.51 -14.26
N SER A 52 20.86 9.62 -13.88
CA SER A 52 20.73 8.28 -14.47
C SER A 52 19.96 8.27 -15.79
N PHE A 53 19.15 9.30 -16.04
CA PHE A 53 18.19 9.37 -17.16
C PHE A 53 17.21 8.19 -17.16
N GLN A 54 16.84 7.69 -15.98
CA GLN A 54 15.88 6.60 -15.78
C GLN A 54 14.74 7.04 -14.87
N TRP A 55 13.55 6.50 -15.11
CA TRP A 55 12.41 6.66 -14.20
C TRP A 55 12.63 5.84 -12.92
N GLN A 56 12.47 6.47 -11.77
CA GLN A 56 12.56 5.79 -10.46
C GLN A 56 11.45 4.76 -10.28
N ASP A 57 10.27 5.06 -10.83
CA ASP A 57 9.12 4.15 -10.90
C ASP A 57 8.70 3.98 -12.37
N PRO A 58 9.29 3.01 -13.09
CA PRO A 58 8.95 2.75 -14.49
C PRO A 58 7.48 2.36 -14.69
N GLU A 59 6.85 1.77 -13.68
CA GLU A 59 5.45 1.35 -13.75
C GLU A 59 4.50 2.54 -13.69
N LEU A 60 4.75 3.48 -12.77
CA LEU A 60 4.01 4.75 -12.71
C LEU A 60 4.17 5.52 -14.01
N PHE A 61 5.39 5.66 -14.53
CA PHE A 61 5.59 6.38 -15.79
C PHE A 61 4.88 5.67 -16.97
N ALA A 62 4.94 4.34 -17.04
CA ALA A 62 4.23 3.58 -18.08
C ALA A 62 2.71 3.81 -17.99
N GLN A 63 2.15 3.87 -16.78
CA GLN A 63 0.73 4.17 -16.56
C GLN A 63 0.36 5.60 -17.00
N ILE A 64 1.17 6.59 -16.63
CA ILE A 64 1.01 8.00 -17.07
C ILE A 64 1.04 8.07 -18.60
N ARG A 65 2.09 7.49 -19.21
CA ARG A 65 2.30 7.49 -20.66
C ARG A 65 1.15 6.82 -21.41
N SER A 66 0.67 5.68 -20.91
CA SER A 66 -0.46 4.97 -21.52
C SER A 66 -1.74 5.81 -21.52
N SER A 67 -1.94 6.58 -20.45
CA SER A 67 -3.11 7.43 -20.27
C SER A 67 -3.16 8.62 -21.25
N TRP A 68 -2.10 8.89 -22.00
CA TRP A 68 -2.13 9.88 -23.09
C TRP A 68 -2.96 9.43 -24.29
N THR A 69 -3.09 8.12 -24.52
CA THR A 69 -3.72 7.59 -25.75
C THR A 69 -4.83 6.57 -25.49
N THR A 70 -4.81 5.87 -24.34
CA THR A 70 -5.78 4.81 -24.05
C THR A 70 -6.11 4.74 -22.56
N ARG A 71 -7.11 3.94 -22.20
CA ARG A 71 -7.29 3.47 -20.82
C ARG A 71 -6.50 2.17 -20.62
N SER A 72 -6.21 1.85 -19.36
CA SER A 72 -5.63 0.57 -18.93
C SER A 72 -6.59 -0.13 -17.98
N GLY A 73 -6.69 -1.45 -18.10
CA GLY A 73 -7.37 -2.25 -17.07
C GLY A 73 -6.56 -2.24 -15.77
N SER A 74 -7.25 -2.31 -14.64
CA SER A 74 -6.66 -2.45 -13.31
C SER A 74 -7.47 -3.45 -12.48
N ALA A 75 -7.34 -3.42 -11.16
CA ALA A 75 -8.12 -4.25 -10.26
C ALA A 75 -8.41 -3.52 -8.95
N TYR A 76 -9.20 -4.15 -8.08
CA TYR A 76 -9.52 -3.64 -6.75
C TYR A 76 -8.24 -3.33 -5.96
N SER A 77 -7.24 -4.19 -6.05
CA SER A 77 -5.89 -4.02 -5.49
C SER A 77 -4.86 -4.68 -6.43
N ASP A 78 -3.60 -4.31 -6.31
CA ASP A 78 -2.46 -5.03 -6.87
C ASP A 78 -1.92 -6.11 -5.91
N GLN A 79 -2.57 -6.32 -4.76
CA GLN A 79 -2.09 -7.22 -3.70
C GLN A 79 -3.02 -8.42 -3.50
N ILE A 80 -2.45 -9.62 -3.42
CA ILE A 80 -3.17 -10.87 -3.15
C ILE A 80 -2.53 -11.54 -1.93
N PHE A 81 -3.18 -11.43 -0.78
CA PHE A 81 -2.69 -11.94 0.49
C PHE A 81 -3.09 -13.39 0.78
N SER A 82 -2.12 -14.20 1.21
CA SER A 82 -2.26 -15.59 1.67
C SER A 82 -1.65 -15.73 3.06
N ALA A 83 -2.46 -15.96 4.10
CA ALA A 83 -1.97 -16.06 5.48
C ALA A 83 -1.12 -17.33 5.65
N ARG A 84 0.08 -17.24 6.23
CA ARG A 84 1.01 -18.38 6.42
C ARG A 84 0.47 -19.37 7.45
N SER A 85 -0.16 -18.87 8.50
CA SER A 85 -0.77 -19.66 9.58
C SER A 85 -2.01 -20.47 9.16
N SER A 86 -2.62 -20.17 8.02
CA SER A 86 -3.88 -20.78 7.57
C SER A 86 -3.69 -21.72 6.38
N ALA A 87 -4.68 -22.58 6.12
CA ALA A 87 -4.74 -23.36 4.89
C ALA A 87 -4.90 -22.43 3.68
N ILE A 88 -4.24 -22.77 2.57
CA ILE A 88 -4.32 -21.98 1.34
C ILE A 88 -5.66 -22.24 0.65
N THR A 89 -6.39 -21.16 0.38
CA THR A 89 -7.66 -21.17 -0.33
C THR A 89 -7.57 -20.45 -1.66
N ALA A 90 -8.59 -20.59 -2.51
CA ALA A 90 -8.74 -19.79 -3.71
C ALA A 90 -8.86 -18.29 -3.34
N LYS A 91 -8.40 -17.43 -4.25
CA LYS A 91 -8.37 -15.97 -4.03
C LYS A 91 -9.07 -15.27 -5.19
N THR A 92 -10.10 -14.50 -4.88
CA THR A 92 -10.85 -13.72 -5.87
C THR A 92 -10.51 -12.24 -5.73
N ILE A 93 -10.32 -11.58 -6.86
CA ILE A 93 -10.11 -10.13 -6.94
C ILE A 93 -10.90 -9.54 -8.11
N ASN A 94 -11.55 -8.41 -7.86
CA ASN A 94 -12.34 -7.75 -8.90
C ASN A 94 -11.43 -6.94 -9.82
N LEU A 95 -11.57 -7.16 -11.12
CA LEU A 95 -10.92 -6.39 -12.16
C LEU A 95 -11.71 -5.10 -12.42
N ASN A 96 -10.99 -4.03 -12.69
CA ASN A 96 -11.52 -2.78 -13.21
C ASN A 96 -11.18 -2.75 -14.71
N LEU A 97 -12.10 -3.23 -15.55
CA LEU A 97 -11.82 -3.42 -16.97
C LEU A 97 -11.63 -2.10 -17.72
N ASN A 98 -12.19 -0.98 -17.25
CA ASN A 98 -12.01 0.35 -17.85
C ASN A 98 -12.32 0.40 -19.37
N GLY A 99 -13.30 -0.37 -19.82
CA GLY A 99 -13.68 -0.50 -21.23
C GLY A 99 -12.72 -1.35 -22.07
N THR A 100 -11.74 -2.02 -21.44
CA THR A 100 -10.87 -3.03 -22.04
C THR A 100 -11.42 -4.45 -21.82
N SER A 101 -10.74 -5.45 -22.35
CA SER A 101 -11.07 -6.87 -22.15
C SER A 101 -9.88 -7.60 -21.55
N PHE A 102 -10.10 -8.40 -20.51
CA PHE A 102 -9.05 -9.24 -19.92
C PHE A 102 -8.64 -10.36 -20.88
N LEU A 103 -7.35 -10.45 -21.18
CA LEU A 103 -6.79 -11.43 -22.12
C LEU A 103 -6.19 -12.65 -21.44
N GLY A 104 -5.70 -12.50 -20.21
CA GLY A 104 -5.10 -13.60 -19.47
C GLY A 104 -4.17 -13.14 -18.35
N LEU A 105 -3.54 -14.14 -17.73
CA LEU A 105 -2.64 -13.96 -16.60
C LEU A 105 -1.31 -14.68 -16.87
N TRP A 106 -0.20 -14.02 -16.55
CA TRP A 106 1.16 -14.53 -16.73
C TRP A 106 1.92 -14.54 -15.41
N HIS A 107 2.81 -15.51 -15.24
CA HIS A 107 3.85 -15.50 -14.21
C HIS A 107 5.21 -15.54 -14.92
N GLY A 108 5.93 -14.40 -14.93
CA GLY A 108 7.03 -14.18 -15.88
C GLY A 108 6.52 -14.30 -17.32
N ASP A 109 7.20 -15.10 -18.15
CA ASP A 109 6.79 -15.34 -19.54
C ASP A 109 5.75 -16.47 -19.69
N LYS A 110 5.43 -17.18 -18.60
CA LYS A 110 4.51 -18.32 -18.64
C LYS A 110 3.06 -17.88 -18.52
N ALA A 111 2.29 -18.12 -19.58
CA ALA A 111 0.84 -17.97 -19.54
C ALA A 111 0.22 -19.01 -18.57
N LEU A 112 -0.68 -18.55 -17.71
CA LEU A 112 -1.50 -19.40 -16.88
C LEU A 112 -2.73 -19.88 -17.66
N VAL A 113 -3.21 -21.07 -17.34
CA VAL A 113 -4.29 -21.76 -18.05
C VAL A 113 -5.62 -21.49 -17.36
N ARG A 114 -6.56 -20.87 -18.09
CA ARG A 114 -7.95 -20.67 -17.61
C ARG A 114 -8.60 -22.02 -17.30
N GLY A 115 -9.39 -22.09 -16.23
CA GLY A 115 -10.04 -23.30 -15.73
C GLY A 115 -9.17 -24.17 -14.84
N ARG A 116 -7.84 -24.17 -15.04
CA ARG A 116 -6.89 -24.87 -14.16
C ARG A 116 -6.26 -23.93 -13.13
N ASP A 117 -5.66 -22.85 -13.61
CA ASP A 117 -4.87 -21.94 -12.79
C ASP A 117 -5.71 -20.79 -12.24
N TYR A 118 -6.67 -20.31 -13.03
CA TYR A 118 -7.60 -19.25 -12.65
C TYR A 118 -8.93 -19.38 -13.40
N ALA A 119 -9.98 -18.76 -12.87
CA ALA A 119 -11.27 -18.57 -13.52
C ALA A 119 -11.59 -17.07 -13.62
N VAL A 120 -12.45 -16.70 -14.56
CA VAL A 120 -13.00 -15.34 -14.67
C VAL A 120 -14.50 -15.43 -14.88
N ASP A 121 -15.27 -14.79 -14.01
CA ASP A 121 -16.71 -14.59 -14.15
C ASP A 121 -17.02 -13.09 -14.15
N GLY A 122 -17.55 -12.56 -15.24
CA GLY A 122 -17.66 -11.11 -15.45
C GLY A 122 -16.30 -10.41 -15.29
N ASN A 123 -16.14 -9.65 -14.21
CA ASN A 123 -14.89 -9.01 -13.82
C ASN A 123 -14.22 -9.62 -12.58
N GLU A 124 -14.74 -10.71 -12.02
CA GLU A 124 -14.13 -11.41 -10.90
C GLU A 124 -13.04 -12.36 -11.42
N LEU A 125 -11.78 -12.12 -11.06
CA LEU A 125 -10.65 -13.01 -11.34
C LEU A 125 -10.39 -13.87 -10.10
N THR A 126 -10.56 -15.18 -10.22
CA THR A 126 -10.29 -16.14 -9.15
C THR A 126 -9.05 -16.98 -9.45
N LEU A 127 -8.00 -16.86 -8.63
CA LEU A 127 -6.90 -17.81 -8.60
C LEU A 127 -7.34 -19.07 -7.85
N THR A 128 -7.08 -20.24 -8.44
CA THR A 128 -7.37 -21.51 -7.76
C THR A 128 -6.45 -21.70 -6.57
N ALA A 129 -6.90 -22.46 -5.55
CA ALA A 129 -6.07 -22.76 -4.39
C ALA A 129 -4.74 -23.41 -4.79
N GLY A 130 -4.75 -24.30 -5.79
CA GLY A 130 -3.53 -24.92 -6.34
C GLY A 130 -2.55 -23.91 -6.95
N THR A 131 -3.05 -22.88 -7.64
CA THR A 131 -2.22 -21.78 -8.14
C THR A 131 -1.63 -20.97 -7.00
N VAL A 132 -2.44 -20.59 -6.01
CA VAL A 132 -1.94 -19.83 -4.85
C VAL A 132 -0.87 -20.65 -4.10
N THR A 133 -1.10 -21.94 -3.88
CA THR A 133 -0.10 -22.84 -3.26
C THR A 133 1.22 -22.85 -4.03
N ARG A 134 1.16 -23.02 -5.36
CA ARG A 134 2.36 -23.02 -6.20
C ARG A 134 3.09 -21.67 -6.20
N LEU A 135 2.35 -20.57 -6.22
CA LEU A 135 2.93 -19.21 -6.24
C LEU A 135 3.46 -18.78 -4.86
N SER A 136 2.91 -19.30 -3.77
CA SER A 136 3.38 -19.03 -2.41
C SER A 136 4.66 -19.81 -2.05
N GLY A 137 5.08 -20.82 -2.82
CA GLY A 137 6.35 -21.53 -2.60
C GLY A 137 6.50 -22.10 -1.18
N SER A 138 7.64 -21.82 -0.53
CA SER A 138 7.89 -22.18 0.89
C SER A 138 7.14 -21.29 1.89
N ARG A 139 6.37 -20.32 1.41
CA ARG A 139 5.58 -19.37 2.21
C ARG A 139 6.47 -18.46 3.05
N GLU A 140 7.57 -17.98 2.47
CA GLU A 140 8.34 -16.89 3.06
C GLU A 140 7.48 -15.63 3.13
N TYR A 141 7.59 -14.89 4.23
CA TYR A 141 6.83 -13.66 4.41
C TYR A 141 7.20 -12.61 3.35
N GLY A 142 6.18 -11.91 2.84
CA GLY A 142 6.31 -10.90 1.79
C GLY A 142 5.93 -11.42 0.41
N THR A 143 6.41 -10.74 -0.63
CA THR A 143 6.11 -11.08 -2.02
C THR A 143 6.79 -12.38 -2.44
N ASN A 144 5.99 -13.38 -2.81
CA ASN A 144 6.47 -14.68 -3.29
C ASN A 144 6.43 -14.79 -4.83
N ALA A 145 5.47 -14.10 -5.46
CA ALA A 145 5.34 -14.09 -6.92
C ALA A 145 4.71 -12.79 -7.41
N VAL A 146 4.94 -12.47 -8.69
CA VAL A 146 4.28 -11.37 -9.39
C VAL A 146 3.56 -11.91 -10.61
N LEU A 147 2.25 -11.77 -10.63
CA LEU A 147 1.41 -12.08 -11.78
C LEU A 147 1.20 -10.83 -12.63
N THR A 148 1.08 -11.00 -13.93
CA THR A 148 0.78 -9.90 -14.87
C THR A 148 -0.51 -10.20 -15.59
N ALA A 149 -1.55 -9.42 -15.32
CA ALA A 149 -2.80 -9.42 -16.07
C ALA A 149 -2.63 -8.56 -17.32
N ARG A 150 -2.93 -9.13 -18.49
CA ARG A 150 -2.91 -8.39 -19.76
C ARG A 150 -4.34 -8.11 -20.20
N PHE A 151 -4.50 -6.94 -20.80
CA PHE A 151 -5.77 -6.46 -21.33
C PHE A 151 -5.63 -6.18 -22.83
N SER A 152 -6.77 -6.00 -23.50
CA SER A 152 -6.82 -5.73 -24.95
C SER A 152 -6.09 -4.44 -25.36
N ARG A 153 -5.93 -3.49 -24.44
CA ARG A 153 -5.23 -2.21 -24.62
C ARG A 153 -4.66 -1.74 -23.28
N GLY A 154 -3.81 -0.74 -23.34
CA GLY A 154 -3.19 -0.13 -22.15
C GLY A 154 -2.01 -0.93 -21.64
N VAL A 155 -1.53 -0.56 -20.44
CA VAL A 155 -0.45 -1.30 -19.77
C VAL A 155 -1.00 -2.51 -19.01
N PRO A 156 -0.21 -3.59 -18.85
CA PRO A 156 -0.57 -4.70 -17.99
C PRO A 156 -0.70 -4.28 -16.52
N TRP A 157 -1.54 -4.97 -15.76
CA TRP A 157 -1.68 -4.80 -14.32
C TRP A 157 -0.90 -5.90 -13.59
N LYS A 158 -0.12 -5.55 -12.58
CA LYS A 158 0.60 -6.53 -11.76
C LYS A 158 -0.20 -6.90 -10.52
N PHE A 159 -0.14 -8.17 -10.13
CA PHE A 159 -0.57 -8.64 -8.83
C PHE A 159 0.62 -9.23 -8.08
N TYR A 160 0.90 -8.71 -6.90
CA TYR A 160 1.86 -9.24 -5.95
C TYR A 160 1.15 -10.31 -5.10
N VAL A 161 1.64 -11.55 -5.16
CA VAL A 161 1.14 -12.63 -4.30
C VAL A 161 1.98 -12.62 -3.03
N LEU A 162 1.38 -12.17 -1.93
CA LEU A 162 2.05 -11.99 -0.65
C LEU A 162 1.67 -13.10 0.32
N THR A 163 2.68 -13.66 0.98
CA THR A 163 2.45 -14.45 2.19
C THR A 163 2.58 -13.52 3.39
N TYR A 164 1.60 -13.55 4.29
CA TYR A 164 1.61 -12.71 5.48
C TYR A 164 1.17 -13.48 6.73
N ASP A 165 1.34 -12.90 7.89
CA ASP A 165 0.56 -13.21 9.10
C ASP A 165 0.40 -11.91 9.90
N THR A 166 -0.37 -11.95 10.99
CA THR A 166 -0.55 -10.80 11.89
C THR A 166 0.81 -10.23 12.35
N PRO A 167 1.10 -8.94 12.09
CA PRO A 167 2.31 -8.29 12.57
C PRO A 167 2.44 -8.38 14.09
N VAL A 168 3.68 -8.52 14.58
CA VAL A 168 3.97 -8.63 16.02
C VAL A 168 4.74 -7.40 16.47
N LEU A 169 4.18 -6.70 17.46
CA LEU A 169 4.78 -5.54 18.10
C LEU A 169 5.31 -5.94 19.47
N SER A 170 6.34 -5.24 19.94
CA SER A 170 6.90 -5.41 21.29
C SER A 170 6.86 -4.11 22.07
N ASN A 171 6.84 -4.21 23.40
CA ASN A 171 6.97 -3.07 24.29
C ASN A 171 8.25 -2.28 23.98
N SER A 172 8.19 -0.95 24.14
CA SER A 172 9.30 -0.07 23.83
C SER A 172 9.27 1.17 24.72
N SER A 173 10.44 1.77 24.94
CA SER A 173 10.58 3.08 25.57
C SER A 173 11.50 3.94 24.72
N GLY A 174 11.24 5.23 24.66
CA GLY A 174 12.03 6.17 23.89
C GLY A 174 11.73 7.61 24.26
N THR A 175 12.05 8.53 23.36
CA THR A 175 11.76 9.96 23.54
C THR A 175 10.77 10.45 22.51
N THR A 176 10.13 11.59 22.75
CA THR A 176 9.23 12.22 21.78
C THR A 176 9.90 12.54 20.45
N THR A 177 11.23 12.70 20.41
CA THR A 177 11.99 12.95 19.18
C THR A 177 12.54 11.68 18.52
N SER A 178 12.57 10.56 19.24
CA SER A 178 13.10 9.28 18.78
C SER A 178 12.36 8.14 19.47
N PHE A 179 11.19 7.79 18.94
CA PHE A 179 10.41 6.66 19.40
C PHE A 179 10.13 5.70 18.25
N ALA A 180 10.41 4.42 18.49
CA ALA A 180 10.19 3.34 17.56
C ALA A 180 9.56 2.16 18.29
N ILE A 181 8.55 1.56 17.68
CA ILE A 181 7.92 0.32 18.14
C ILE A 181 8.60 -0.83 17.38
N PRO A 182 9.37 -1.71 18.03
CA PRO A 182 9.89 -2.90 17.37
C PRO A 182 8.72 -3.69 16.77
N THR A 183 8.78 -3.93 15.46
CA THR A 183 7.67 -4.47 14.67
C THR A 183 8.19 -5.55 13.73
N THR A 184 7.76 -6.79 13.95
CA THR A 184 7.91 -7.86 12.95
C THR A 184 6.69 -7.83 12.04
N PHE A 185 6.83 -7.22 10.86
CA PHE A 185 5.72 -7.01 9.92
C PHE A 185 5.14 -8.30 9.30
N ARG A 186 5.87 -9.41 9.37
CA ARG A 186 5.43 -10.74 8.86
C ARG A 186 4.81 -10.67 7.46
N GLY A 187 5.43 -9.90 6.55
CA GLY A 187 5.02 -9.84 5.15
C GLY A 187 3.81 -8.95 4.85
N ASP A 188 3.20 -8.37 5.89
CA ASP A 188 2.13 -7.38 5.75
C ASP A 188 2.70 -5.97 5.56
N GLN A 189 1.85 -5.06 5.10
CA GLN A 189 2.22 -3.68 4.78
C GLN A 189 1.29 -2.72 5.51
N LEU A 190 1.86 -1.76 6.25
CA LEU A 190 1.10 -0.77 6.99
C LEU A 190 0.39 0.19 6.02
N ALA A 191 -0.93 0.30 6.15
CA ALA A 191 -1.75 1.22 5.36
C ALA A 191 -1.96 2.54 6.08
N THR A 192 -2.39 2.49 7.34
CA THR A 192 -2.64 3.69 8.14
C THR A 192 -2.63 3.41 9.64
N MET A 193 -2.72 4.45 10.46
CA MET A 193 -2.78 4.38 11.92
C MET A 193 -3.89 5.28 12.44
N GLU A 194 -4.74 4.75 13.32
CA GLU A 194 -5.62 5.56 14.16
C GLU A 194 -4.97 5.86 15.51
N ALA A 195 -5.34 6.98 16.13
CA ALA A 195 -4.94 7.35 17.49
C ALA A 195 -6.09 7.97 18.29
N LYS A 196 -6.42 7.41 19.46
CA LYS A 196 -7.48 7.88 20.36
C LYS A 196 -7.05 7.87 21.82
N TYR A 197 -7.51 8.84 22.59
CA TYR A 197 -7.41 8.82 24.05
C TYR A 197 -8.46 7.89 24.67
N ASP A 198 -8.31 7.58 25.96
CA ASP A 198 -9.26 6.74 26.72
C ASP A 198 -10.66 7.38 26.84
N ASP A 199 -10.77 8.70 26.73
CA ASP A 199 -12.05 9.43 26.71
C ASP A 199 -12.79 9.34 25.35
N GLY A 200 -12.18 8.67 24.37
CA GLY A 200 -12.72 8.50 23.01
C GLY A 200 -12.38 9.63 22.04
N ALA A 201 -11.79 10.75 22.51
CA ALA A 201 -11.33 11.82 21.65
C ALA A 201 -10.13 11.37 20.79
N ASN A 202 -9.98 11.95 19.61
CA ASN A 202 -8.84 11.65 18.74
C ASN A 202 -7.56 12.28 19.31
N ALA A 203 -6.44 11.58 19.17
CA ALA A 203 -5.13 12.04 19.62
C ALA A 203 -4.24 12.47 18.45
N GLY A 204 -3.24 13.31 18.74
CA GLY A 204 -2.25 13.79 17.77
C GLY A 204 -2.80 14.83 16.77
N PRO A 205 -1.98 15.21 15.76
CA PRO A 205 -2.36 16.23 14.78
C PRO A 205 -3.63 15.87 14.00
N GLN A 206 -4.35 16.89 13.52
CA GLN A 206 -5.61 16.72 12.78
C GLN A 206 -6.63 15.90 13.59
N ASP A 207 -6.98 16.39 14.79
CA ASP A 207 -7.82 15.71 15.79
C ASP A 207 -9.32 15.66 15.42
N TRP A 208 -9.72 16.25 14.30
CA TRP A 208 -11.04 16.03 13.70
C TRP A 208 -11.20 14.61 13.11
N THR A 209 -10.12 13.84 12.99
CA THR A 209 -10.13 12.41 12.59
C THR A 209 -9.22 11.57 13.48
N SER A 210 -9.55 10.29 13.66
CA SER A 210 -8.67 9.33 14.34
C SER A 210 -7.50 8.91 13.45
N PHE A 211 -7.64 8.94 12.12
CA PHE A 211 -6.61 8.51 11.17
C PHE A 211 -5.52 9.57 11.02
N LYS A 212 -4.27 9.18 11.29
CA LYS A 212 -3.13 10.09 11.29
C LYS A 212 -2.44 10.15 9.92
N GLU A 213 -1.70 11.23 9.69
CA GLU A 213 -1.04 11.50 8.40
C GLU A 213 0.23 10.63 8.25
N PHE A 214 0.26 9.80 7.21
CA PHE A 214 1.37 8.88 6.92
C PHE A 214 2.68 9.63 6.65
N ASP A 215 3.79 9.07 7.11
CA ASP A 215 5.16 9.59 7.16
C ASP A 215 5.38 10.87 7.99
N ARG A 216 4.37 11.76 8.08
CA ARG A 216 4.44 12.94 8.95
C ARG A 216 4.32 12.58 10.43
N THR A 217 3.39 11.69 10.79
CA THR A 217 3.11 11.35 12.18
C THR A 217 3.59 9.95 12.55
N PHE A 218 3.57 9.01 11.62
CA PHE A 218 4.10 7.66 11.78
C PHE A 218 4.60 7.12 10.44
N ALA A 219 5.50 6.14 10.46
CA ALA A 219 5.94 5.43 9.25
C ALA A 219 6.40 4.01 9.59
N PRO A 220 6.16 3.02 8.72
CA PRO A 220 6.87 1.75 8.83
C PRO A 220 8.32 1.90 8.34
N ASP A 221 9.26 1.36 9.09
CA ASP A 221 10.62 1.08 8.63
C ASP A 221 10.80 -0.44 8.55
N TYR A 222 10.48 -0.98 7.37
CA TYR A 222 10.59 -2.41 7.10
C TYR A 222 12.04 -2.92 7.14
N SER A 223 13.03 -2.04 6.90
CA SER A 223 14.44 -2.42 6.87
C SER A 223 15.02 -2.64 8.27
N SER A 224 14.62 -1.79 9.22
CA SER A 224 15.01 -1.93 10.63
C SER A 224 14.03 -2.77 11.46
N GLY A 225 12.86 -3.11 10.91
CA GLY A 225 11.84 -3.87 11.63
C GLY A 225 11.18 -3.03 12.73
N ALA A 226 10.78 -1.80 12.40
CA ALA A 226 10.19 -0.88 13.36
C ALA A 226 9.02 -0.09 12.77
N THR A 227 8.07 0.30 13.62
CA THR A 227 7.08 1.34 13.30
C THR A 227 7.47 2.61 14.06
N LEU A 228 7.78 3.66 13.32
CA LEU A 228 8.25 4.93 13.86
C LEU A 228 7.06 5.81 14.22
N LEU A 229 7.07 6.44 15.40
CA LEU A 229 6.18 7.56 15.71
C LEU A 229 7.02 8.83 15.73
N ARG A 230 6.64 9.80 14.90
CA ARG A 230 7.41 11.02 14.65
C ARG A 230 7.18 12.04 15.76
N ALA A 231 8.12 12.98 15.91
CA ALA A 231 8.00 14.08 16.87
C ALA A 231 6.72 14.90 16.70
N GLU A 232 6.28 15.10 15.46
CA GLU A 232 5.03 15.81 15.13
C GLU A 232 3.79 15.12 15.73
N PHE A 233 3.80 13.79 15.87
CA PHE A 233 2.71 13.10 16.56
C PHE A 233 2.67 13.50 18.03
N PHE A 234 3.81 13.43 18.72
CA PHE A 234 3.91 13.68 20.16
C PHE A 234 3.80 15.16 20.55
N SER A 235 4.07 16.10 19.63
CA SER A 235 3.88 17.54 19.88
C SER A 235 2.41 17.91 20.09
N ALA A 236 1.48 17.08 19.59
CA ALA A 236 0.03 17.23 19.75
C ALA A 236 -0.61 16.14 20.63
N VAL A 237 0.19 15.41 21.43
CA VAL A 237 -0.30 14.42 22.40
C VAL A 237 -0.22 14.98 23.82
N ARG A 238 -1.34 14.89 24.56
CA ARG A 238 -1.45 15.30 25.97
C ARG A 238 -0.47 14.52 26.84
N ASP A 239 0.13 15.20 27.80
CA ASP A 239 1.04 14.56 28.75
C ASP A 239 0.28 13.66 29.73
N ASN A 240 0.89 12.54 30.09
CA ASN A 240 0.40 11.52 31.02
C ASN A 240 -0.97 10.93 30.65
N ALA A 241 -1.40 11.10 29.40
CA ALA A 241 -2.60 10.49 28.85
C ALA A 241 -2.19 9.27 28.00
N ARG A 242 -2.85 8.13 28.24
CA ARG A 242 -2.70 6.96 27.39
C ARG A 242 -3.40 7.19 26.06
N VAL A 243 -2.73 6.83 24.98
CA VAL A 243 -3.28 6.82 23.62
C VAL A 243 -3.31 5.39 23.12
N THR A 244 -4.48 4.97 22.64
CA THR A 244 -4.67 3.73 21.90
C THR A 244 -4.41 3.99 20.42
N LEU A 245 -3.40 3.31 19.88
CA LEU A 245 -3.07 3.27 18.47
C LEU A 245 -3.70 2.03 17.84
N THR A 246 -4.31 2.17 16.66
CA THR A 246 -4.73 1.02 15.85
C THR A 246 -4.05 1.10 14.49
N PHE A 247 -3.11 0.18 14.26
CA PHE A 247 -2.43 0.04 12.98
C PHE A 247 -3.29 -0.81 12.04
N HIS A 248 -3.60 -0.27 10.86
CA HIS A 248 -4.35 -0.95 9.81
C HIS A 248 -3.37 -1.36 8.72
N TYR A 249 -3.39 -2.63 8.36
CA TYR A 249 -2.51 -3.19 7.33
C TYR A 249 -3.30 -3.54 6.07
N TRP A 250 -2.61 -3.59 4.93
CA TRP A 250 -3.22 -3.85 3.62
C TRP A 250 -3.84 -5.25 3.49
N SER A 251 -3.41 -6.22 4.31
CA SER A 251 -4.10 -7.52 4.41
C SER A 251 -5.51 -7.44 5.03
N GLY A 252 -5.88 -6.30 5.61
CA GLY A 252 -7.06 -6.10 6.44
C GLY A 252 -6.82 -6.36 7.94
N THR A 253 -5.62 -6.80 8.31
CA THR A 253 -5.24 -6.98 9.72
C THR A 253 -5.23 -5.65 10.46
N LYS A 254 -5.67 -5.69 11.73
CA LYS A 254 -5.54 -4.56 12.66
C LYS A 254 -4.75 -5.00 13.89
N VAL A 255 -3.82 -4.15 14.34
CA VAL A 255 -3.06 -4.39 15.56
C VAL A 255 -3.16 -3.16 16.46
N THR A 256 -3.51 -3.39 17.72
CA THR A 256 -3.65 -2.32 18.72
C THR A 256 -2.39 -2.22 19.58
N TYR A 257 -2.03 -1.00 19.95
CA TYR A 257 -0.85 -0.70 20.76
C TYR A 257 -1.12 0.53 21.64
N TYR A 258 -0.57 0.58 22.85
CA TYR A 258 -0.70 1.73 23.73
C TYR A 258 0.59 2.55 23.73
N VAL A 259 0.46 3.88 23.77
CA VAL A 259 1.56 4.79 24.08
C VAL A 259 1.15 5.80 25.14
N THR A 260 2.09 6.13 26.03
CA THR A 260 1.94 7.19 27.02
C THR A 260 3.17 8.09 26.97
N LYS A 261 2.94 9.39 26.80
CA LYS A 261 3.97 10.43 26.83
C LYS A 261 4.03 11.04 28.24
N SER A 262 5.22 11.22 28.81
CA SER A 262 5.47 11.93 30.06
C SER A 262 6.68 12.85 29.87
N GLY A 263 6.43 14.16 29.75
CA GLY A 263 7.43 15.13 29.34
C GLY A 263 8.02 14.77 27.96
N SER A 264 9.32 14.48 27.93
CA SER A 264 10.04 14.05 26.72
C SER A 264 10.16 12.53 26.59
N THR A 265 9.73 11.76 27.59
CA THR A 265 9.78 10.29 27.58
C THR A 265 8.48 9.72 27.03
N VAL A 266 8.59 8.62 26.28
CA VAL A 266 7.45 7.87 25.78
C VAL A 266 7.62 6.41 26.16
N THR A 267 6.59 5.80 26.73
CA THR A 267 6.48 4.35 26.91
C THR A 267 5.42 3.81 25.98
N GLY A 268 5.68 2.65 25.41
CA GLY A 268 4.75 1.90 24.58
C GLY A 268 4.61 0.47 25.06
N ALA A 269 3.39 -0.05 24.98
CA ALA A 269 3.07 -1.39 25.39
C ALA A 269 2.08 -2.05 24.42
N ILE A 270 2.23 -3.36 24.27
CA ILE A 270 1.22 -4.19 23.60
C ILE A 270 -0.14 -4.04 24.30
N ALA A 271 -1.21 -4.12 23.51
CA ALA A 271 -2.56 -3.88 23.98
C ALA A 271 -3.18 -5.02 24.79
#